data_AF-A0A960ZSS3-F1
#
_entry.id   AF-A0A960ZSS3-F1
#
_cell.length_a   1.000
_cell.length_b   1.000
_cell.length_c   1.000
_cell.angle_alpha   90.00
_cell.angle_beta   90.00
_cell.angle_gamma   90.00
#
_symmetry.space_group_name_H-M   'P 1'
#
loop_
_entity.id
_entity.type
_entity.pdbx_description
1 polymer ?
#
loop_
_entity_poly.entity_id
_entity_poly.type
_entity_poly.pdbx_seq_one_letter_code
_entity_poly.pdbx_strand_id
1 'polypeptide(L)'
;MNSIPAAAWNRLVDFLARNQILGSTMLRSGDWMHPWQLSPAWEGEQWTTRIEPGFVNGLDATVRLPLRDAPEAARQRLGDQGLGDADPVDCWLTEDPQMVLADWRAIGPDAEPGAASLGNDGTLEVSFESVPDFFTALGVGQPPNLSSQVADLGVVQRLAGELGTIDEARLLRAAELVLYQDRFATSTQWTTGLGFDGTNAQFSVIYKMPPHMRERAYIRSMARWQEAGSIPAQDRLMGDWTDNTFDACHLATVYLVSPPGAVHGSRPDGTWTPYVRHRLFWNLTHAVSILEPALKRENLVLNTGLTAGLLDSIGNQILAAINDQNAAIAEFLGRNTLEGRFWST
;
A
#
# COMPACT_ATOMS: atom_id res chain seq x y z
N MET A 1 46.51 -26.33 15.75
CA MET A 1 45.68 -25.12 15.56
C MET A 1 44.34 -25.62 15.03
N ASN A 2 43.30 -25.62 15.86
CA ASN A 2 42.02 -26.25 15.50
C ASN A 2 41.19 -25.27 14.68
N SER A 3 41.13 -25.47 13.37
CA SER A 3 40.30 -24.68 12.46
C SER A 3 38.87 -25.20 12.45
N ILE A 4 37.90 -24.30 12.58
CA ILE A 4 36.48 -24.63 12.43
C ILE A 4 36.15 -24.67 10.93
N PRO A 5 35.52 -25.74 10.41
CA PRO A 5 35.07 -25.78 9.02
C PRO A 5 34.06 -24.66 8.71
N ALA A 6 34.17 -24.03 7.55
CA ALA A 6 33.30 -22.93 7.13
C ALA A 6 31.80 -23.27 7.22
N ALA A 7 31.42 -24.52 6.92
CA ALA A 7 30.04 -24.98 7.04
C ALA A 7 29.53 -25.10 8.49
N ALA A 8 30.42 -25.28 9.47
CA ALA A 8 30.07 -25.27 10.88
C ALA A 8 29.99 -23.84 11.42
N TRP A 9 30.89 -22.96 10.95
CA TRP A 9 30.84 -21.53 11.23
C TRP A 9 29.55 -20.90 10.69
N ASN A 10 29.20 -21.14 9.43
CA ASN A 10 27.99 -20.59 8.82
C ASN A 10 26.73 -21.08 9.51
N ARG A 11 26.66 -22.36 9.91
CA ARG A 11 25.52 -22.90 10.68
C ARG A 11 25.41 -22.28 12.07
N LEU A 12 26.54 -22.00 12.72
CA LEU A 12 26.55 -21.31 14.01
C LEU A 12 26.07 -19.87 13.85
N VAL A 13 26.54 -19.14 12.83
CA VAL A 13 26.09 -17.78 12.54
C VAL A 13 24.59 -17.75 12.22
N ASP A 14 24.09 -18.67 11.39
CA ASP A 14 22.66 -18.82 11.09
C ASP A 14 21.83 -19.11 12.35
N PHE A 15 22.34 -20.00 13.21
CA PHE A 15 21.68 -20.32 14.47
C PHE A 15 21.65 -19.12 15.40
N LEU A 16 22.76 -18.38 15.55
CA LEU A 16 22.83 -17.20 16.39
C LEU A 16 21.96 -16.07 15.85
N ALA A 17 21.96 -15.81 14.53
CA ALA A 17 21.10 -14.80 13.91
C ALA A 17 19.60 -15.09 14.10
N ARG A 18 19.20 -16.37 14.12
CA ARG A 18 17.81 -16.79 14.30
C ARG A 18 17.36 -16.86 15.76
N ASN A 19 18.29 -17.08 16.70
CA ASN A 19 17.96 -17.40 18.09
C ASN A 19 18.53 -16.41 19.13
N GLN A 20 19.41 -15.49 18.74
CA GLN A 20 19.77 -14.37 19.60
C GLN A 20 18.80 -13.21 19.36
N ILE A 21 18.12 -12.81 20.42
CA ILE A 21 17.55 -11.46 20.49
C ILE A 21 18.75 -10.52 20.43
N LEU A 22 18.94 -9.84 19.30
CA LEU A 22 19.91 -8.77 19.13
C LEU A 22 19.48 -7.60 20.03
N GLY A 23 19.82 -7.71 21.32
CA GLY A 23 19.75 -6.67 22.35
C GLY A 23 18.38 -6.00 22.54
N SER A 24 17.69 -6.29 23.64
CA SER A 24 16.70 -5.35 24.15
C SER A 24 17.38 -4.34 25.08
N THR A 25 17.30 -3.05 24.73
CA THR A 25 17.66 -1.98 25.67
C THR A 25 16.44 -1.68 26.51
N MET A 26 16.45 -2.09 27.77
CA MET A 26 15.44 -1.68 28.74
C MET A 26 15.74 -0.23 29.17
N LEU A 27 14.93 0.72 28.71
CA LEU A 27 14.99 2.08 29.23
C LEU A 27 14.58 2.07 30.71
N ARG A 28 15.45 2.59 31.58
CA ARG A 28 15.29 2.55 33.05
C ARG A 28 14.06 3.30 33.58
N SER A 29 13.45 4.12 32.75
CA SER A 29 12.16 4.78 32.98
C SER A 29 11.65 5.27 31.63
N GLY A 30 10.69 4.58 31.05
CA GLY A 30 10.03 5.01 29.83
C GLY A 30 8.63 4.44 29.85
N ASP A 31 7.64 5.30 29.66
CA ASP A 31 6.31 4.87 29.27
C ASP A 31 6.43 3.92 28.08
N TRP A 32 5.48 3.00 27.94
CA TRP A 32 5.47 2.06 26.83
C TRP A 32 5.59 2.83 25.49
N MET A 33 6.64 2.54 24.71
CA MET A 33 6.92 3.24 23.46
C MET A 33 6.53 2.37 22.26
N HIS A 34 5.84 2.98 21.31
CA HIS A 34 5.44 2.32 20.08
C HIS A 34 6.68 2.05 19.19
N PRO A 35 6.84 0.84 18.61
CA PRO A 35 8.02 0.50 17.81
C PRO A 35 8.26 1.42 16.61
N TRP A 36 7.21 1.96 16.01
CA TRP A 36 7.32 3.06 15.06
C TRP A 36 7.04 4.37 15.78
N GLN A 37 8.04 5.23 15.96
CA GLN A 37 7.80 6.55 16.54
C GLN A 37 7.84 7.60 15.45
N LEU A 38 6.77 8.40 15.38
CA LEU A 38 6.71 9.53 14.49
C LEU A 38 6.77 10.81 15.30
N SER A 39 7.69 11.68 14.93
CA SER A 39 7.85 13.00 15.53
C SER A 39 7.63 14.08 14.47
N PRO A 40 6.37 14.50 14.22
CA PRO A 40 6.08 15.62 13.33
C PRO A 40 6.57 16.94 13.93
N ALA A 41 7.24 17.75 13.13
CA ALA A 41 7.74 19.07 13.49
C ALA A 41 7.55 20.06 12.35
N TRP A 42 7.46 21.35 12.69
CA TRP A 42 7.44 22.43 11.70
C TRP A 42 8.85 22.95 11.48
N GLU A 43 9.43 22.65 10.32
CA GLU A 43 10.80 23.04 9.95
C GLU A 43 10.81 23.66 8.55
N GLY A 44 11.44 24.83 8.38
CA GLY A 44 11.63 25.43 7.06
C GLY A 44 10.34 25.72 6.29
N GLU A 45 9.28 26.17 6.98
CA GLU A 45 7.95 26.45 6.42
C GLU A 45 7.18 25.21 5.91
N GLN A 46 7.56 24.03 6.36
CA GLN A 46 6.87 22.78 6.04
C GLN A 46 6.79 21.87 7.27
N TRP A 47 5.77 21.02 7.29
CA TRP A 47 5.71 19.93 8.26
C TRP A 47 6.61 18.81 7.78
N THR A 48 7.56 18.42 8.61
CA THR A 48 8.38 17.22 8.43
C THR A 48 8.07 16.24 9.54
N THR A 49 8.38 14.97 9.32
CA THR A 49 8.34 13.95 10.37
C THR A 49 9.61 13.13 10.33
N ARG A 50 10.18 12.93 11.50
CA ARG A 50 11.13 11.86 11.75
C ARG A 50 10.37 10.57 11.99
N ILE A 51 10.88 9.46 11.47
CA ILE A 51 10.30 8.13 11.68
C ILE A 51 11.39 7.27 12.28
N GLU A 52 11.31 7.03 13.59
CA GLU A 52 12.21 6.09 14.26
C GLU A 52 11.70 4.67 13.99
N PRO A 53 12.53 3.82 13.39
CA PRO A 53 12.12 2.49 13.07
C PRO A 53 12.31 1.55 14.25
N GLY A 54 11.39 0.60 14.41
CA GLY A 54 11.42 -0.34 15.53
C GLY A 54 12.28 -1.59 15.32
N PHE A 55 13.07 -1.71 14.24
CA PHE A 55 13.44 -2.98 13.58
C PHE A 55 13.82 -4.18 14.47
N VAL A 56 13.31 -5.36 14.07
CA VAL A 56 13.83 -6.69 14.45
C VAL A 56 13.92 -7.52 13.16
N ASN A 57 15.14 -7.91 12.77
CA ASN A 57 15.44 -8.85 11.66
C ASN A 57 14.94 -8.48 10.23
N GLY A 58 14.66 -7.21 9.94
CA GLY A 58 14.27 -6.73 8.61
C GLY A 58 15.30 -5.83 7.93
N LEU A 59 15.14 -5.59 6.62
CA LEU A 59 15.85 -4.52 5.92
C LEU A 59 15.28 -3.17 6.33
N ASP A 60 16.17 -2.21 6.57
CA ASP A 60 15.78 -0.83 6.85
C ASP A 60 14.94 -0.24 5.70
N ALA A 61 13.75 0.25 6.05
CA ALA A 61 12.86 0.94 5.14
C ALA A 61 13.46 2.29 4.72
N THR A 62 12.92 2.87 3.65
CA THR A 62 13.50 4.08 3.05
C THR A 62 12.47 5.18 2.86
N VAL A 63 12.95 6.42 2.91
CA VAL A 63 12.22 7.61 2.48
C VAL A 63 12.98 8.23 1.32
N ARG A 64 12.25 8.65 0.29
CA ARG A 64 12.84 9.31 -0.86
C ARG A 64 12.88 10.81 -0.65
N LEU A 65 14.07 11.39 -0.68
CA LEU A 65 14.33 12.83 -0.50
C LEU A 65 15.27 13.33 -1.61
N PRO A 66 15.22 14.61 -2.00
CA PRO A 66 16.28 15.18 -2.83
C PRO A 66 17.61 15.18 -2.05
N LEU A 67 18.73 15.00 -2.75
CA LEU A 67 20.06 14.87 -2.12
C LEU A 67 20.42 16.02 -1.17
N ARG A 68 19.99 17.25 -1.46
CA ARG A 68 20.20 18.42 -0.60
C ARG A 68 19.56 18.30 0.79
N ASP A 69 18.44 17.58 0.87
CA ASP A 69 17.66 17.39 2.09
C ASP A 69 17.98 16.03 2.76
N ALA A 70 18.89 15.25 2.15
CA ALA A 70 19.32 13.96 2.68
C ALA A 70 20.24 14.14 3.92
N PRO A 71 20.10 13.28 4.95
CA PRO A 71 20.98 13.29 6.11
C PRO A 71 22.46 13.15 5.73
N GLU A 72 23.35 13.62 6.61
CA GLU A 72 24.79 13.50 6.38
C GLU A 72 25.23 12.04 6.18
N ALA A 73 24.68 11.10 6.98
CA ALA A 73 24.96 9.67 6.85
C ALA A 73 24.60 9.13 5.45
N ALA A 74 23.43 9.52 4.92
CA ALA A 74 23.00 9.14 3.57
C ALA A 74 23.94 9.71 2.50
N ARG A 75 24.34 10.99 2.64
CA ARG A 75 25.29 11.64 1.72
C ARG A 75 26.67 10.97 1.74
N GLN A 76 27.18 10.59 2.92
CA GLN A 76 28.44 9.86 3.05
C GLN A 76 28.36 8.46 2.43
N ARG A 77 27.25 7.73 2.63
CA ARG A 77 27.02 6.41 2.02
C ARG A 77 26.95 6.49 0.50
N LEU A 78 26.24 7.47 -0.04
CA LEU A 78 26.09 7.65 -1.47
C LEU A 78 27.41 8.11 -2.10
N GLY A 79 28.19 8.94 -1.41
CA GLY A 79 29.48 9.43 -1.89
C GLY A 79 29.35 10.22 -3.20
N ASP A 80 30.43 10.28 -3.97
CA ASP A 80 30.45 10.99 -5.25
C ASP A 80 29.97 10.07 -6.39
N GLN A 81 28.65 9.93 -6.49
CA GLN A 81 27.98 9.22 -7.58
C GLN A 81 27.61 10.15 -8.76
N GLY A 82 28.11 11.39 -8.77
CA GLY A 82 27.72 12.39 -9.77
C GLY A 82 26.26 12.83 -9.67
N LEU A 83 25.63 12.68 -8.50
CA LEU A 83 24.26 13.09 -8.21
C LEU A 83 24.20 14.60 -7.93
N GLY A 84 23.22 15.28 -8.50
CA GLY A 84 22.92 16.68 -8.22
C GLY A 84 22.06 16.85 -6.96
N ASP A 85 22.04 18.06 -6.42
CA ASP A 85 21.30 18.42 -5.19
C ASP A 85 19.79 18.13 -5.25
N ALA A 86 19.19 18.17 -6.45
CA ALA A 86 17.77 17.90 -6.66
C ALA A 86 17.48 16.42 -6.95
N ASP A 87 18.50 15.58 -7.13
CA ASP A 87 18.30 14.20 -7.51
C ASP A 87 17.68 13.41 -6.34
N PRO A 88 16.63 12.60 -6.60
CA PRO A 88 15.89 11.93 -5.55
C PRO A 88 16.62 10.65 -5.11
N VAL A 89 17.07 10.64 -3.87
CA VAL A 89 17.83 9.55 -3.24
C VAL A 89 17.00 8.85 -2.18
N ASP A 90 17.18 7.52 -2.07
CA ASP A 90 16.54 6.74 -1.01
C ASP A 90 17.44 6.79 0.25
N CYS A 91 16.92 7.44 1.30
CA CYS A 91 17.54 7.54 2.62
C CYS A 91 16.97 6.45 3.53
N TRP A 92 17.82 5.72 4.23
CA TRP A 92 17.40 4.66 5.15
C TRP A 92 16.89 5.28 6.46
N LEU A 93 15.91 4.69 7.14
CA LEU A 93 15.37 5.30 8.37
C LEU A 93 16.41 5.39 9.49
N THR A 94 17.37 4.46 9.54
CA THR A 94 18.52 4.54 10.48
C THR A 94 19.48 5.69 10.21
N GLU A 95 19.38 6.33 9.04
CA GLU A 95 20.12 7.55 8.71
C GLU A 95 19.42 8.82 9.20
N ASP A 96 18.28 8.67 9.89
CA ASP A 96 17.46 9.74 10.47
C ASP A 96 16.93 10.77 9.43
N PRO A 97 16.27 10.33 8.34
CA PRO A 97 15.72 11.23 7.35
C PRO A 97 14.52 12.00 7.88
N GLN A 98 14.45 13.29 7.53
CA GLN A 98 13.26 14.10 7.74
C GLN A 98 12.33 14.00 6.54
N MET A 99 11.22 13.30 6.70
CA MET A 99 10.23 13.12 5.65
C MET A 99 9.26 14.30 5.61
N VAL A 100 9.10 14.94 4.45
CA VAL A 100 8.11 16.01 4.29
C VAL A 100 6.68 15.43 4.29
N LEU A 101 5.79 16.08 5.03
CA LEU A 101 4.35 15.83 5.06
C LEU A 101 3.66 16.92 4.21
N ALA A 102 3.45 16.65 2.92
CA ALA A 102 2.90 17.62 1.97
C ALA A 102 1.41 17.37 1.65
N ASP A 103 0.98 16.12 1.68
CA ASP A 103 -0.34 15.72 1.19
C ASP A 103 -1.35 15.67 2.33
N TRP A 104 -2.02 16.80 2.56
CA TRP A 104 -3.02 16.96 3.62
C TRP A 104 -4.44 16.89 3.07
N ARG A 105 -5.29 16.03 3.65
CA ARG A 105 -6.76 16.11 3.46
C ARG A 105 -7.42 16.88 4.59
N ALA A 106 -8.52 17.55 4.29
CA ALA A 106 -9.39 18.17 5.28
C ALA A 106 -10.41 17.18 5.84
N ILE A 107 -10.64 17.23 7.16
CA ILE A 107 -11.67 16.47 7.87
C ILE A 107 -12.47 17.47 8.72
N GLY A 108 -13.80 17.32 8.75
CA GLY A 108 -14.68 18.25 9.47
C GLY A 108 -15.20 19.37 8.58
N PRO A 109 -15.22 20.63 9.05
CA PRO A 109 -16.11 21.69 8.55
C PRO A 109 -15.81 22.14 7.11
N ASP A 110 -14.58 21.94 6.64
CA ASP A 110 -14.13 22.24 5.28
C ASP A 110 -13.65 20.99 4.52
N ALA A 111 -14.13 19.82 4.93
CA ALA A 111 -13.85 18.56 4.25
C ALA A 111 -14.47 18.49 2.86
N GLU A 112 -13.76 17.82 1.95
CA GLU A 112 -14.30 17.43 0.66
C GLU A 112 -15.17 16.16 0.80
N PRO A 113 -16.22 16.01 0.00
CA PRO A 113 -17.09 14.84 0.06
C PRO A 113 -16.36 13.57 -0.40
N GLY A 114 -16.51 12.49 0.37
CA GLY A 114 -15.88 11.20 0.10
C GLY A 114 -16.64 10.33 -0.89
N ALA A 115 -17.97 10.44 -0.94
CA ALA A 115 -18.81 9.82 -1.96
C ALA A 115 -20.13 10.60 -2.09
N ALA A 116 -20.73 10.55 -3.28
CA ALA A 116 -22.05 11.09 -3.55
C ALA A 116 -22.90 10.00 -4.23
N SER A 117 -24.13 9.83 -3.76
CA SER A 117 -25.10 8.90 -4.31
C SER A 117 -26.43 9.59 -4.55
N LEU A 118 -27.15 9.16 -5.58
CA LEU A 118 -28.51 9.61 -5.84
C LEU A 118 -29.48 8.62 -5.20
N GLY A 119 -30.30 9.11 -4.28
CA GLY A 119 -31.40 8.36 -3.69
C GLY A 119 -32.47 8.03 -4.74
N ASN A 120 -33.27 7.00 -4.46
CA ASN A 120 -34.37 6.58 -5.34
C ASN A 120 -35.47 7.65 -5.50
N ASP A 121 -35.48 8.64 -4.61
CA ASP A 121 -36.34 9.82 -4.59
C ASP A 121 -35.73 11.03 -5.33
N GLY A 122 -34.57 10.87 -5.95
CA GLY A 122 -33.84 11.95 -6.64
C GLY A 122 -33.05 12.86 -5.70
N THR A 123 -32.95 12.52 -4.41
CA THR A 123 -32.17 13.29 -3.44
C THR A 123 -30.68 12.99 -3.59
N LEU A 124 -29.83 14.01 -3.63
CA LEU A 124 -28.38 13.81 -3.61
C LEU A 124 -27.93 13.61 -2.15
N GLU A 125 -27.45 12.41 -1.85
CA GLU A 125 -26.82 12.08 -0.57
C GLU A 125 -25.30 12.19 -0.71
N VAL A 126 -24.70 13.04 0.12
CA VAL A 126 -23.25 13.26 0.13
C VAL A 126 -22.70 12.79 1.46
N SER A 127 -21.67 11.95 1.41
CA SER A 127 -21.00 11.42 2.61
C SER A 127 -19.64 12.09 2.81
N PHE A 128 -19.35 12.42 4.07
CA PHE A 128 -18.08 13.01 4.50
C PHE A 128 -17.33 12.06 5.42
N GLU A 129 -16.01 12.23 5.50
CA GLU A 129 -15.23 11.54 6.53
C GLU A 129 -15.62 12.06 7.92
N SER A 130 -15.99 11.14 8.81
CA SER A 130 -16.36 11.49 10.19
C SER A 130 -15.16 12.02 10.97
N VAL A 131 -15.38 13.08 11.74
CA VAL A 131 -14.38 13.60 12.69
C VAL A 131 -14.26 12.60 13.85
N PRO A 132 -13.06 12.08 14.17
CA PRO A 132 -12.90 11.19 15.32
C PRO A 132 -13.29 11.89 16.64
N ASP A 133 -13.93 11.16 17.56
CA ASP A 133 -14.47 11.69 18.83
C ASP A 133 -13.42 12.47 19.66
N PHE A 134 -12.17 12.02 19.65
CA PHE A 134 -11.05 12.70 20.28
C PHE A 134 -10.91 14.15 19.79
N PHE A 135 -11.05 14.40 18.49
CA PHE A 135 -10.92 15.72 17.89
C PHE A 135 -12.19 16.56 18.06
N THR A 136 -13.36 15.91 18.06
CA THR A 136 -14.61 16.57 18.45
C THR A 136 -14.49 17.16 19.87
N ALA A 137 -13.90 16.41 20.80
CA ALA A 137 -13.65 16.89 22.17
C ALA A 137 -12.61 18.03 22.25
N LEU A 138 -11.73 18.16 21.24
CA LEU A 138 -10.78 19.27 21.13
C LEU A 138 -11.38 20.53 20.46
N GLY A 139 -12.65 20.48 20.04
CA GLY A 139 -13.35 21.59 19.39
C GLY A 139 -13.21 21.63 17.87
N VAL A 140 -12.88 20.51 17.22
CA VAL A 140 -12.94 20.41 15.76
C VAL A 140 -14.40 20.42 15.30
N GLY A 141 -14.70 21.26 14.30
CA GLY A 141 -16.04 21.39 13.71
C GLY A 141 -16.51 20.11 13.02
N GLN A 142 -17.84 19.92 12.92
CA GLN A 142 -18.41 18.80 12.18
C GLN A 142 -18.48 19.07 10.68
N PRO A 143 -18.53 18.02 9.82
CA PRO A 143 -18.69 18.19 8.38
C PRO A 143 -19.98 18.93 8.00
N PRO A 144 -20.00 19.60 6.83
CA PRO A 144 -21.20 20.28 6.37
C PRO A 144 -22.31 19.27 6.06
N ASN A 145 -23.52 19.53 6.56
CA ASN A 145 -24.70 18.76 6.16
C ASN A 145 -25.20 19.26 4.81
N LEU A 146 -24.84 18.55 3.73
CA LEU A 146 -25.38 18.80 2.39
C LEU A 146 -26.53 17.83 2.12
N SER A 147 -27.76 18.33 2.13
CA SER A 147 -28.90 17.65 1.51
C SER A 147 -29.56 18.61 0.52
N SER A 148 -29.61 18.22 -0.75
CA SER A 148 -30.32 18.96 -1.79
C SER A 148 -31.44 18.09 -2.34
N GLN A 149 -32.69 18.55 -2.19
CA GLN A 149 -33.80 18.03 -2.98
C GLN A 149 -33.75 18.67 -4.36
N VAL A 150 -33.70 17.86 -5.41
CA VAL A 150 -33.82 18.33 -6.79
C VAL A 150 -35.29 18.64 -7.05
N ALA A 151 -35.72 19.84 -6.66
CA ALA A 151 -36.97 20.42 -7.16
C ALA A 151 -36.65 21.30 -8.36
N ASP A 152 -37.42 21.13 -9.44
CA ASP A 152 -37.33 21.89 -10.69
C ASP A 152 -36.99 23.38 -10.44
N LEU A 153 -35.92 23.86 -11.08
CA LEU A 153 -35.40 25.24 -11.06
C LEU A 153 -34.50 25.62 -9.87
N GLY A 154 -33.30 25.03 -9.84
CA GLY A 154 -32.12 25.61 -9.16
C GLY A 154 -31.66 24.81 -7.93
N VAL A 155 -30.36 24.50 -7.90
CA VAL A 155 -29.71 23.88 -6.75
C VAL A 155 -29.76 24.85 -5.57
N VAL A 156 -30.70 24.67 -4.64
CA VAL A 156 -30.70 25.38 -3.35
C VAL A 156 -29.78 24.61 -2.41
N GLN A 157 -28.52 25.06 -2.32
CA GLN A 157 -27.56 24.56 -1.35
C GLN A 157 -27.97 25.07 0.04
N ARG A 158 -28.65 24.24 0.84
CA ARG A 158 -28.86 24.54 2.26
C ARG A 158 -27.59 24.19 3.02
N LEU A 159 -26.76 25.18 3.32
CA LEU A 159 -25.75 25.06 4.38
C LEU A 159 -26.50 25.07 5.73
N ALA A 160 -26.79 23.88 6.27
CA ALA A 160 -27.32 23.75 7.62
C ALA A 160 -26.16 23.53 8.59
N GLY A 161 -25.62 24.64 9.11
CA GLY A 161 -24.75 24.70 10.30
C GLY A 161 -25.08 25.98 11.04
N GLU A 162 -25.22 25.93 12.37
CA GLU A 162 -25.45 27.14 13.18
C GLU A 162 -24.30 28.13 12.93
N LEU A 163 -24.61 29.26 12.29
CA LEU A 163 -23.67 30.34 11.95
C LEU A 163 -22.90 30.92 13.15
N GLY A 164 -23.27 30.56 14.39
CA GLY A 164 -22.66 31.07 15.63
C GLY A 164 -21.45 30.28 16.15
N THR A 165 -21.18 29.06 15.67
CA THR A 165 -20.08 28.19 16.16
C THR A 165 -18.94 28.00 15.16
N ILE A 166 -19.08 28.52 13.93
CA ILE A 166 -18.10 28.37 12.86
C ILE A 166 -16.84 29.22 13.13
N ASP A 167 -16.99 30.39 13.74
CA ASP A 167 -15.89 31.34 13.98
C ASP A 167 -14.92 30.89 15.10
N GLU A 168 -15.28 29.91 15.92
CA GLU A 168 -14.41 29.33 16.97
C GLU A 168 -14.00 27.88 16.71
N ALA A 169 -14.61 27.23 15.71
CA ALA A 169 -14.32 25.84 15.40
C ALA A 169 -12.86 25.67 14.94
N ARG A 170 -12.23 24.58 15.38
CA ARG A 170 -10.92 24.17 14.88
C ARG A 170 -11.07 23.37 13.59
N LEU A 171 -10.07 23.47 12.74
CA LEU A 171 -9.92 22.68 11.53
C LEU A 171 -9.02 21.46 11.81
N LEU A 172 -9.28 20.39 11.08
CA LEU A 172 -8.50 19.15 11.14
C LEU A 172 -7.93 18.83 9.76
N ARG A 173 -6.65 18.51 9.74
CA ARG A 173 -5.93 18.02 8.56
C ARG A 173 -5.32 16.68 8.87
N ALA A 174 -5.31 15.78 7.90
CA ALA A 174 -4.71 14.47 8.05
C ALA A 174 -3.80 14.14 6.87
N ALA A 175 -2.65 13.54 7.16
CA ALA A 175 -1.75 12.93 6.21
C ALA A 175 -1.50 11.49 6.65
N GLU A 176 -1.52 10.56 5.70
CA GLU A 176 -1.32 9.14 5.96
C GLU A 176 0.05 8.71 5.49
N LEU A 177 0.70 7.89 6.30
CA LEU A 177 1.99 7.29 6.01
C LEU A 177 1.77 5.82 5.73
N VAL A 178 2.23 5.38 4.58
CA VAL A 178 2.01 4.04 4.07
C VAL A 178 3.34 3.44 3.70
N LEU A 179 3.59 2.25 4.22
CA LEU A 179 4.74 1.42 3.91
C LEU A 179 4.44 0.62 2.64
N TYR A 180 5.31 0.70 1.66
CA TYR A 180 5.22 -0.01 0.39
C TYR A 180 6.37 -0.97 0.23
N GLN A 181 6.12 -2.09 -0.45
CA GLN A 181 7.15 -3.01 -0.92
C GLN A 181 6.83 -3.42 -2.35
N ASP A 182 7.80 -3.28 -3.25
CA ASP A 182 7.62 -3.73 -4.63
C ASP A 182 7.57 -5.26 -4.70
N ARG A 183 6.74 -5.78 -5.60
CA ARG A 183 6.62 -7.21 -5.89
C ARG A 183 6.30 -7.45 -7.37
N PHE A 184 6.39 -8.70 -7.79
CA PHE A 184 5.91 -9.10 -9.10
C PHE A 184 4.39 -8.97 -9.17
N ALA A 185 3.91 -8.38 -10.26
CA ALA A 185 2.49 -8.42 -10.60
C ALA A 185 2.19 -9.69 -11.40
N THR A 186 1.04 -10.29 -11.11
CA THR A 186 0.45 -11.35 -11.95
C THR A 186 -0.46 -10.70 -12.98
N SER A 187 -0.34 -11.09 -14.24
CA SER A 187 -1.22 -10.62 -15.32
C SER A 187 -1.76 -11.80 -16.12
N THR A 188 -3.00 -11.70 -16.55
CA THR A 188 -3.68 -12.69 -17.39
C THR A 188 -3.85 -12.13 -18.80
N GLN A 189 -3.64 -12.96 -19.81
CA GLN A 189 -3.79 -12.58 -21.20
C GLN A 189 -4.47 -13.68 -22.02
N TRP A 190 -5.43 -13.30 -22.88
CA TRP A 190 -5.89 -14.14 -23.97
C TRP A 190 -5.12 -13.82 -25.26
N THR A 191 -4.52 -14.83 -25.86
CA THR A 191 -3.94 -14.74 -27.20
C THR A 191 -4.83 -15.53 -28.16
N THR A 192 -5.42 -14.86 -29.14
CA THR A 192 -6.23 -15.51 -30.17
C THR A 192 -5.48 -15.57 -31.50
N GLY A 193 -5.54 -16.71 -32.19
CA GLY A 193 -4.86 -16.92 -33.46
C GLY A 193 -5.70 -17.77 -34.42
N LEU A 194 -5.46 -17.63 -35.72
CA LEU A 194 -6.07 -18.45 -36.75
C LEU A 194 -5.22 -19.70 -36.96
N GLY A 195 -5.75 -20.86 -36.56
CA GLY A 195 -5.17 -22.18 -36.85
C GLY A 195 -5.75 -22.78 -38.13
N PHE A 196 -5.16 -23.90 -38.57
CA PHE A 196 -5.53 -24.58 -39.83
C PHE A 196 -6.97 -25.12 -39.83
N ASP A 197 -7.67 -25.13 -38.68
CA ASP A 197 -9.02 -25.70 -38.52
C ASP A 197 -9.92 -24.89 -37.55
N GLY A 198 -9.58 -23.62 -37.25
CA GLY A 198 -10.40 -22.78 -36.37
C GLY A 198 -9.66 -21.69 -35.59
N THR A 199 -10.41 -20.92 -34.80
CA THR A 199 -9.88 -19.90 -33.89
C THR A 199 -9.31 -20.59 -32.65
N ASN A 200 -8.00 -20.46 -32.44
CA ASN A 200 -7.33 -20.90 -31.21
C ASN A 200 -7.33 -19.74 -30.21
N ALA A 201 -7.69 -19.99 -28.95
CA ALA A 201 -7.60 -19.02 -27.87
C ALA A 201 -6.72 -19.60 -26.75
N GLN A 202 -5.59 -18.97 -26.43
CA GLN A 202 -4.68 -19.41 -25.37
C GLN A 202 -4.76 -18.44 -24.19
N PHE A 203 -5.02 -18.98 -23.00
CA PHE A 203 -4.94 -18.24 -21.74
C PHE A 203 -3.54 -18.37 -21.17
N SER A 204 -2.90 -17.24 -20.88
CA SER A 204 -1.55 -17.19 -20.30
C SER A 204 -1.55 -16.38 -19.01
N VAL A 205 -0.83 -16.89 -18.00
CA VAL A 205 -0.49 -16.15 -16.79
C VAL A 205 0.97 -15.70 -16.91
N ILE A 206 1.19 -14.40 -16.89
CA ILE A 206 2.51 -13.78 -17.03
C ILE A 206 2.85 -12.99 -15.77
N TYR A 207 4.13 -13.01 -15.39
CA TYR A 207 4.65 -12.23 -14.28
C TYR A 207 5.34 -10.98 -14.82
N LYS A 208 4.89 -9.82 -14.35
CA LYS A 208 5.46 -8.52 -14.71
C LYS A 208 6.28 -8.01 -13.53
N MET A 209 7.58 -7.80 -13.77
CA MET A 209 8.45 -7.11 -12.82
C MET A 209 8.25 -5.60 -12.99
N PRO A 210 8.00 -4.83 -11.92
CA PRO A 210 7.98 -3.38 -12.02
C PRO A 210 9.35 -2.84 -12.46
N PRO A 211 9.38 -1.80 -13.31
CA PRO A 211 10.64 -1.14 -13.63
C PRO A 211 11.22 -0.53 -12.35
N HIS A 212 12.54 -0.70 -12.16
CA HIS A 212 13.26 -0.20 -10.97
C HIS A 212 12.74 -0.76 -9.63
N MET A 213 12.34 -2.03 -9.61
CA MET A 213 11.92 -2.75 -8.40
C MET A 213 12.91 -2.52 -7.25
N ARG A 214 12.40 -2.01 -6.13
CA ARG A 214 13.18 -1.75 -4.92
C ARG A 214 13.27 -3.00 -4.07
N GLU A 215 14.48 -3.25 -3.58
CA GLU A 215 14.71 -4.32 -2.60
C GLU A 215 14.10 -3.97 -1.23
N ARG A 216 14.25 -2.71 -0.82
CA ARG A 216 13.80 -2.22 0.49
C ARG A 216 12.39 -1.67 0.43
N ALA A 217 11.66 -1.85 1.53
CA ALA A 217 10.39 -1.17 1.72
C ALA A 217 10.62 0.34 1.74
N TYR A 218 9.61 1.10 1.34
CA TYR A 218 9.69 2.54 1.29
C TYR A 218 8.40 3.19 1.79
N ILE A 219 8.52 4.34 2.44
CA ILE A 219 7.39 5.07 3.03
C ILE A 219 7.00 6.21 2.10
N ARG A 220 5.69 6.39 1.92
CA ARG A 220 5.12 7.56 1.24
C ARG A 220 4.06 8.22 2.10
N SER A 221 3.99 9.54 2.00
CA SER A 221 2.89 10.34 2.54
C SER A 221 1.83 10.45 1.45
N MET A 222 0.57 10.46 1.85
CA MET A 222 -0.55 10.76 0.97
C MET A 222 -1.71 11.33 1.76
N ALA A 223 -2.58 12.07 1.07
CA ALA A 223 -3.75 12.68 1.68
C ALA A 223 -4.73 11.63 2.19
N ARG A 224 -4.94 10.52 1.46
CA ARG A 224 -5.85 9.43 1.84
C ARG A 224 -5.38 8.11 1.26
N TRP A 225 -5.20 7.09 2.10
CA TRP A 225 -4.98 5.71 1.69
C TRP A 225 -6.29 4.95 1.70
N GLN A 226 -6.48 4.14 0.66
CA GLN A 226 -7.57 3.19 0.56
C GLN A 226 -6.99 1.82 0.20
N GLU A 227 -7.42 0.81 0.95
CA GLU A 227 -7.03 -0.57 0.64
C GLU A 227 -7.64 -0.98 -0.70
N ALA A 228 -6.85 -1.66 -1.53
CA ALA A 228 -7.34 -2.16 -2.80
C ALA A 228 -8.45 -3.18 -2.54
N GLY A 229 -9.64 -2.93 -3.11
CA GLY A 229 -10.76 -3.86 -3.01
C GLY A 229 -10.44 -5.20 -3.67
N SER A 230 -11.09 -6.27 -3.21
CA SER A 230 -10.95 -7.59 -3.85
C SER A 230 -11.55 -7.57 -5.26
N ILE A 231 -10.73 -7.87 -6.27
CA ILE A 231 -11.21 -7.95 -7.66
C ILE A 231 -11.91 -9.30 -7.88
N PRO A 232 -13.17 -9.33 -8.38
CA PRO A 232 -13.90 -10.54 -8.69
C PRO A 232 -13.14 -11.51 -9.60
N ALA A 233 -13.23 -12.81 -9.34
CA ALA A 233 -12.52 -13.83 -10.12
C ALA A 233 -12.89 -13.81 -11.62
N GLN A 234 -14.14 -13.47 -11.94
CA GLN A 234 -14.63 -13.33 -13.31
C GLN A 234 -13.87 -12.25 -14.10
N ASP A 235 -13.57 -11.10 -13.48
CA ASP A 235 -12.88 -9.99 -14.14
C ASP A 235 -11.43 -10.36 -14.43
N ARG A 236 -10.81 -11.17 -13.56
CA ARG A 236 -9.44 -11.65 -13.77
C ARG A 236 -9.34 -12.68 -14.91
N LEU A 237 -10.40 -13.47 -15.14
CA LEU A 237 -10.49 -14.46 -16.22
C LEU A 237 -10.75 -13.85 -17.60
N MET A 238 -11.21 -12.60 -17.68
CA MET A 238 -11.41 -11.90 -18.95
C MET A 238 -10.09 -11.64 -19.70
N GLY A 239 -8.93 -11.82 -19.05
CA GLY A 239 -7.60 -11.84 -19.68
C GLY A 239 -7.07 -10.49 -20.15
N ASP A 240 -7.52 -9.40 -19.51
CA ASP A 240 -6.91 -8.07 -19.59
C ASP A 240 -6.60 -7.54 -18.18
N TRP A 241 -6.30 -8.45 -17.25
CA TRP A 241 -6.10 -8.11 -15.85
C TRP A 241 -4.61 -8.13 -15.49
N THR A 242 -4.20 -7.17 -14.67
CA THR A 242 -2.85 -7.11 -14.06
C THR A 242 -3.03 -6.68 -12.61
N ASP A 243 -2.44 -7.44 -11.69
CA ASP A 243 -2.37 -7.09 -10.27
C ASP A 243 -1.46 -5.88 -10.01
N ASN A 244 -1.54 -5.31 -8.81
CA ASN A 244 -0.60 -4.31 -8.35
C ASN A 244 0.83 -4.86 -8.31
N THR A 245 1.81 -4.02 -8.66
CA THR A 245 3.24 -4.35 -8.59
C THR A 245 3.85 -4.05 -7.21
N PHE A 246 3.03 -3.84 -6.20
CA PHE A 246 3.46 -3.53 -4.84
C PHE A 246 2.41 -4.00 -3.84
N ASP A 247 2.87 -4.21 -2.61
CA ASP A 247 2.00 -4.30 -1.44
C ASP A 247 2.15 -3.04 -0.60
N ALA A 248 1.06 -2.65 0.08
CA ALA A 248 1.00 -1.44 0.87
C ALA A 248 0.40 -1.73 2.24
N CYS A 249 0.91 -1.08 3.29
CA CYS A 249 0.41 -1.19 4.65
C CYS A 249 0.35 0.18 5.31
N HIS A 250 -0.81 0.54 5.85
CA HIS A 250 -1.00 1.84 6.49
C HIS A 250 -0.29 1.87 7.86
N LEU A 251 0.81 2.63 7.92
CA LEU A 251 1.69 2.75 9.09
C LEU A 251 1.06 3.61 10.19
N ALA A 252 0.74 4.85 9.85
CA ALA A 252 0.20 5.83 10.78
C ALA A 252 -0.57 6.94 10.05
N THR A 253 -1.48 7.59 10.78
CA THR A 253 -2.12 8.83 10.36
C THR A 253 -1.61 9.97 11.24
N VAL A 254 -1.04 11.00 10.62
CA VAL A 254 -0.66 12.25 11.29
C VAL A 254 -1.81 13.23 11.13
N TYR A 255 -2.36 13.67 12.25
CA TYR A 255 -3.39 14.69 12.33
C TYR A 255 -2.77 16.01 12.78
N LEU A 256 -3.20 17.11 12.16
CA LEU A 256 -2.88 18.47 12.61
C LEU A 256 -4.18 19.19 12.96
N VAL A 257 -4.22 19.78 14.15
CA VAL A 257 -5.37 20.55 14.65
C VAL A 257 -5.02 22.02 14.66
N SER A 258 -5.83 22.85 14.02
CA SER A 258 -5.60 24.30 13.97
C SER A 258 -5.86 24.98 15.32
N PRO A 259 -5.38 26.22 15.51
CA PRO A 259 -5.95 27.13 16.49
C PRO A 259 -7.47 27.34 16.26
N PRO A 260 -8.24 27.74 17.29
CA PRO A 260 -9.65 28.11 17.12
C PRO A 260 -9.82 29.24 16.11
N GLY A 261 -10.86 29.17 15.27
CA GLY A 261 -11.18 30.22 14.31
C GLY A 261 -10.24 30.31 13.10
N ALA A 262 -9.52 29.23 12.80
CA ALA A 262 -8.73 29.16 11.58
C ALA A 262 -9.63 29.25 10.34
N VAL A 263 -9.19 29.99 9.33
CA VAL A 263 -9.96 30.20 8.09
C VAL A 263 -10.09 28.88 7.33
N HIS A 264 -11.30 28.56 6.87
CA HIS A 264 -11.55 27.37 6.04
C HIS A 264 -10.62 27.33 4.82
N GLY A 265 -10.12 26.14 4.49
CA GLY A 265 -9.15 25.94 3.42
C GLY A 265 -7.72 26.35 3.78
N SER A 266 -7.46 26.84 5.00
CA SER A 266 -6.09 27.08 5.45
C SER A 266 -5.26 25.79 5.44
N ARG A 267 -3.99 25.93 5.05
CA ARG A 267 -3.01 24.84 5.13
C ARG A 267 -2.42 24.79 6.53
N PRO A 268 -1.97 23.61 7.01
CA PRO A 268 -1.27 23.53 8.26
C PRO A 268 0.00 24.38 8.26
N ASP A 269 0.17 25.20 9.29
CA ASP A 269 1.38 25.98 9.55
C ASP A 269 1.96 25.62 10.93
N GLY A 270 3.02 26.30 11.35
CA GLY A 270 3.70 26.05 12.63
C GLY A 270 2.87 26.34 13.88
N THR A 271 1.65 26.90 13.75
CA THR A 271 0.74 27.12 14.88
C THR A 271 -0.18 25.93 15.15
N TRP A 272 -0.24 24.97 14.21
CA TRP A 272 -1.08 23.78 14.33
C TRP A 272 -0.44 22.75 15.27
N THR A 273 -1.27 22.01 15.99
CA THR A 273 -0.81 20.99 16.95
C THR A 273 -0.87 19.60 16.34
N PRO A 274 0.24 18.83 16.35
CA PRO A 274 0.28 17.48 15.78
C PRO A 274 -0.21 16.41 16.75
N TYR A 275 -0.88 15.39 16.19
CA TYR A 275 -1.31 14.18 16.88
C TYR A 275 -1.09 12.99 15.95
N VAL A 276 -0.49 11.91 16.45
CA VAL A 276 -0.23 10.71 15.63
C VAL A 276 -1.08 9.55 16.08
N ARG A 277 -1.81 8.94 15.14
CA ARG A 277 -2.47 7.65 15.32
C ARG A 277 -1.67 6.56 14.61
N HIS A 278 -0.95 5.77 15.38
CA HIS A 278 -0.26 4.59 14.85
C HIS A 278 -1.27 3.46 14.57
N ARG A 279 -1.02 2.68 13.51
CA ARG A 279 -1.83 1.49 13.16
C ARG A 279 -1.03 0.18 13.24
N LEU A 280 0.29 0.24 13.08
CA LEU A 280 1.14 -0.95 13.03
C LEU A 280 2.02 -1.03 14.27
N PHE A 281 1.71 -1.97 15.15
CA PHE A 281 2.43 -2.11 16.43
C PHE A 281 3.82 -2.76 16.28
N TRP A 282 4.03 -3.63 15.30
CA TRP A 282 5.25 -4.44 15.21
C TRP A 282 6.12 -4.05 14.02
N ASN A 283 7.38 -4.50 14.06
CA ASN A 283 8.23 -4.48 12.88
C ASN A 283 7.71 -5.44 11.84
N LEU A 284 7.80 -5.01 10.59
CA LEU A 284 7.20 -5.71 9.48
C LEU A 284 8.30 -6.24 8.59
N THR A 285 8.37 -7.56 8.50
CA THR A 285 9.06 -8.23 7.40
C THR A 285 8.06 -8.41 6.28
N HIS A 286 8.47 -8.20 5.04
CA HIS A 286 7.67 -8.54 3.88
C HIS A 286 8.04 -9.93 3.37
N ALA A 287 7.04 -10.76 3.13
CA ALA A 287 7.23 -12.03 2.45
C ALA A 287 6.11 -12.22 1.43
N VAL A 288 6.47 -12.72 0.25
CA VAL A 288 5.52 -13.10 -0.80
C VAL A 288 5.13 -14.56 -0.61
N SER A 289 3.86 -14.88 -0.85
CA SER A 289 3.39 -16.26 -0.85
C SER A 289 4.20 -17.11 -1.84
N ILE A 290 4.69 -18.27 -1.36
CA ILE A 290 5.38 -19.24 -2.20
C ILE A 290 4.32 -19.94 -3.04
N LEU A 291 4.51 -19.98 -4.36
CA LEU A 291 3.66 -20.75 -5.25
C LEU A 291 3.77 -22.23 -4.87
N GLU A 292 2.67 -22.83 -4.43
CA GLU A 292 2.64 -24.27 -4.20
C GLU A 292 2.92 -25.02 -5.52
N PRO A 293 3.67 -26.13 -5.49
CA PRO A 293 3.92 -26.93 -6.68
C PRO A 293 2.59 -27.38 -7.29
N ALA A 294 2.51 -27.40 -8.62
CA ALA A 294 1.28 -27.72 -9.34
C ALA A 294 0.61 -29.00 -8.80
N LEU A 295 -0.68 -28.90 -8.45
CA LEU A 295 -1.50 -30.06 -8.08
C LEU A 295 -1.37 -31.15 -9.14
N LYS A 296 -1.22 -32.39 -8.69
CA LYS A 296 -1.00 -33.57 -9.54
C LYS A 296 -2.18 -33.72 -10.50
N ARG A 297 -1.86 -33.70 -11.81
CA ARG A 297 -2.79 -33.55 -12.93
C ARG A 297 -3.56 -34.84 -13.23
N GLU A 298 -4.87 -34.74 -13.46
CA GLU A 298 -5.63 -35.74 -14.21
C GLU A 298 -5.84 -35.20 -15.63
N ASN A 299 -5.15 -35.77 -16.61
CA ASN A 299 -5.35 -35.40 -18.01
C ASN A 299 -6.73 -35.91 -18.47
N LEU A 300 -7.50 -35.08 -19.18
CA LEU A 300 -8.67 -35.57 -19.92
C LEU A 300 -8.16 -36.45 -21.07
N VAL A 301 -8.51 -37.73 -21.02
CA VAL A 301 -8.20 -38.72 -22.07
C VAL A 301 -9.53 -39.12 -22.74
N LEU A 302 -9.66 -38.84 -24.04
CA LEU A 302 -10.71 -39.46 -24.86
C LEU A 302 -10.12 -40.69 -25.54
N ASN A 303 -10.57 -41.87 -25.12
CA ASN A 303 -10.35 -43.10 -25.86
C ASN A 303 -11.43 -43.24 -26.93
N THR A 304 -11.16 -42.73 -28.14
CA THR A 304 -12.14 -42.77 -29.24
C THR A 304 -12.20 -44.11 -29.97
N GLY A 305 -11.25 -45.02 -29.77
CA GLY A 305 -11.37 -46.44 -30.17
C GLY A 305 -11.70 -46.67 -31.65
N LEU A 306 -11.36 -45.73 -32.55
CA LEU A 306 -11.69 -45.81 -33.97
C LEU A 306 -10.46 -46.07 -34.84
N THR A 307 -10.63 -47.05 -35.71
CA THR A 307 -9.62 -47.67 -36.58
C THR A 307 -8.91 -46.63 -37.45
N ALA A 308 -7.57 -46.62 -37.39
CA ALA A 308 -6.61 -45.85 -38.21
C ALA A 308 -5.94 -44.60 -37.59
N GLY A 309 -6.12 -44.28 -36.29
CA GLY A 309 -5.22 -43.42 -35.51
C GLY A 309 -5.13 -41.92 -35.88
N LEU A 310 -5.72 -41.52 -37.00
CA LEU A 310 -5.77 -40.13 -37.48
C LEU A 310 -6.63 -39.24 -36.56
N LEU A 311 -7.82 -39.72 -36.17
CA LEU A 311 -8.69 -39.01 -35.22
C LEU A 311 -8.13 -39.02 -33.78
N ASP A 312 -7.39 -40.05 -33.39
CA ASP A 312 -6.71 -40.06 -32.09
C ASP A 312 -5.57 -39.03 -32.05
N SER A 313 -4.85 -38.81 -33.17
CA SER A 313 -3.79 -37.79 -33.22
C SER A 313 -4.33 -36.35 -33.19
N ILE A 314 -5.41 -36.07 -33.91
CA ILE A 314 -6.09 -34.77 -33.92
C ILE A 314 -6.82 -34.55 -32.59
N GLY A 315 -7.52 -35.58 -32.09
CA GLY A 315 -8.20 -35.56 -30.79
C GLY A 315 -7.22 -35.32 -29.64
N ASN A 316 -6.06 -35.98 -29.64
CA ASN A 316 -5.01 -35.75 -28.64
C ASN A 316 -4.37 -34.37 -28.75
N GLN A 317 -4.25 -33.78 -29.95
CA GLN A 317 -3.77 -32.40 -30.09
C GLN A 317 -4.79 -31.38 -29.58
N ILE A 318 -6.07 -31.55 -29.92
CA ILE A 318 -7.15 -30.69 -29.40
C ILE A 318 -7.26 -30.85 -27.88
N LEU A 319 -7.15 -32.08 -27.36
CA LEU A 319 -7.17 -32.34 -25.93
C LEU A 319 -5.93 -31.85 -25.20
N ALA A 320 -4.75 -31.87 -25.83
CA ALA A 320 -3.57 -31.24 -25.28
C ALA A 320 -3.80 -29.72 -25.11
N ALA A 321 -4.36 -29.05 -26.13
CA ALA A 321 -4.69 -27.63 -26.04
C ALA A 321 -5.76 -27.33 -24.97
N ILE A 322 -6.81 -28.14 -24.88
CA ILE A 322 -7.85 -28.00 -23.86
C ILE A 322 -7.29 -28.30 -22.46
N ASN A 323 -6.44 -29.32 -22.31
CA ASN A 323 -5.79 -29.64 -21.05
C ASN A 323 -4.79 -28.55 -20.64
N ASP A 324 -4.08 -27.93 -21.57
CA ASP A 324 -3.17 -26.80 -21.30
C ASP A 324 -3.95 -25.55 -20.88
N GLN A 325 -5.09 -25.26 -21.53
CA GLN A 325 -5.97 -24.15 -21.13
C GLN A 325 -6.63 -24.41 -19.78
N ASN A 326 -7.16 -25.61 -19.55
CA ASN A 326 -7.78 -25.99 -18.29
C ASN A 326 -6.74 -26.03 -17.17
N ALA A 327 -5.50 -26.44 -17.45
CA ALA A 327 -4.39 -26.36 -16.52
C ALA A 327 -4.01 -24.91 -16.21
N ALA A 328 -3.93 -24.02 -17.21
CA ALA A 328 -3.63 -22.61 -16.99
C ALA A 328 -4.76 -21.89 -16.20
N ILE A 329 -6.02 -22.24 -16.47
CA ILE A 329 -7.19 -21.72 -15.74
C ILE A 329 -7.23 -22.29 -14.32
N ALA A 330 -6.98 -23.59 -14.12
CA ALA A 330 -6.93 -24.20 -12.80
C ALA A 330 -5.71 -23.72 -11.98
N GLU A 331 -4.57 -23.50 -12.63
CA GLU A 331 -3.38 -22.86 -12.05
C GLU A 331 -3.72 -21.42 -11.65
N PHE A 332 -4.48 -20.69 -12.45
CA PHE A 332 -4.92 -19.33 -12.13
C PHE A 332 -6.00 -19.25 -11.04
N LEU A 333 -6.95 -20.18 -11.02
CA LEU A 333 -8.03 -20.25 -10.02
C LEU A 333 -7.54 -20.84 -8.69
N GLY A 334 -6.56 -21.75 -8.72
CA GLY A 334 -5.92 -22.34 -7.55
C GLY A 334 -4.77 -21.52 -6.98
N ARG A 335 -4.10 -20.70 -7.81
CA ARG A 335 -3.14 -19.70 -7.33
C ARG A 335 -3.89 -18.45 -6.92
N ASN A 336 -4.02 -18.27 -5.61
CA ASN A 336 -4.26 -16.95 -5.08
C ASN A 336 -3.24 -15.97 -5.67
N THR A 337 -3.66 -14.72 -5.82
CA THR A 337 -2.81 -13.59 -6.16
C THR A 337 -1.46 -13.68 -5.42
N LEU A 338 -0.36 -13.31 -6.09
CA LEU A 338 0.97 -13.21 -5.44
C LEU A 338 0.94 -12.03 -4.46
N GLU A 339 0.25 -12.20 -3.35
CA GLU A 339 0.12 -11.20 -2.31
C GLU A 339 1.30 -11.35 -1.36
N GLY A 340 2.08 -10.28 -1.24
CA GLY A 340 3.00 -10.17 -0.13
C GLY A 340 2.27 -9.69 1.12
N ARG A 341 2.69 -10.21 2.26
CA ARG A 341 2.17 -9.79 3.56
C ARG A 341 3.30 -9.20 4.38
N PHE A 342 2.99 -8.08 5.01
CA PHE A 342 3.76 -7.55 6.11
C PHE A 342 3.40 -8.35 7.37
N TRP A 343 4.39 -8.96 8.02
CA TRP A 343 4.17 -9.77 9.21
C TRP A 343 5.25 -9.52 10.27
N SER A 344 4.85 -9.72 11.53
CA SER A 344 5.75 -9.71 12.68
C SER A 344 6.24 -11.13 12.96
N THR A 345 7.55 -11.33 13.10
CA THR A 345 8.16 -12.62 13.45
C THR A 345 7.81 -13.09 14.85
#